data_AF-A0AAJ5X196-F1
#
_entry.id   AF-A0AAJ5X196-F1
#
_cell.length_a   1.000
_cell.length_b   1.000
_cell.length_c   1.000
_cell.angle_alpha   90.00
_cell.angle_beta   90.00
_cell.angle_gamma   90.00
#
_symmetry.space_group_name_H-M   'P 1'
#
loop_
_entity.id
_entity.type
_entity.pdbx_description
1 polymer ?
#
loop_
_entity_poly.entity_id
_entity_poly.type
_entity_poly.pdbx_seq_one_letter_code
_entity_poly.pdbx_strand_id
1 'polypeptide(L)'
;MRNMQVGVRVARQVRTAEHAIDQAMIEVCRLVQTSLEGRVESRLAAEVGQSAIEHIIAGLGQLAAVRASVVAGHADLATVADDHGIGWRMDGMGESKTDPKVTASLDVVKLAA
;
A
#
# COMPACT_ATOMS: atom_id res chain seq x y z
N MET A 1 -18.31 16.50 -13.06
CA MET A 1 -18.64 15.16 -12.50
C MET A 1 -17.85 14.02 -13.14
N ARG A 2 -17.74 13.92 -14.47
CA ARG A 2 -17.02 12.81 -15.15
C ARG A 2 -15.53 12.69 -14.77
N ASN A 3 -14.82 13.80 -14.61
CA ASN A 3 -13.39 13.81 -14.23
C ASN A 3 -13.15 13.29 -12.80
N MET A 4 -14.08 13.59 -11.87
CA MET A 4 -14.05 13.06 -10.50
C MET A 4 -14.19 11.53 -10.47
N GLN A 5 -15.07 10.97 -11.31
CA GLN A 5 -15.24 9.51 -11.40
C GLN A 5 -14.00 8.81 -11.96
N VAL A 6 -13.28 9.44 -12.90
CA VAL A 6 -12.02 8.91 -13.42
C VAL A 6 -10.93 8.95 -12.35
N GLY A 7 -10.75 10.07 -11.64
CA GLY A 7 -9.77 10.19 -10.56
C GLY A 7 -9.97 9.14 -9.45
N VAL A 8 -11.22 8.92 -9.04
CA VAL A 8 -11.58 7.88 -8.05
C VAL A 8 -11.22 6.47 -8.53
N ARG A 9 -11.46 6.17 -9.81
CA ARG A 9 -11.09 4.88 -10.40
C ARG A 9 -9.58 4.69 -10.44
N VAL A 10 -8.83 5.73 -10.80
CA VAL A 10 -7.36 5.71 -10.81
C VAL A 10 -6.81 5.47 -9.40
N ALA A 11 -7.28 6.21 -8.39
CA ALA A 11 -6.83 6.04 -7.00
C ALA A 11 -7.06 4.61 -6.48
N ARG A 12 -8.23 4.02 -6.77
CA ARG A 12 -8.51 2.61 -6.43
C ARG A 12 -7.57 1.66 -7.14
N GLN A 13 -7.29 1.90 -8.42
CA GLN A 13 -6.41 1.04 -9.21
C GLN A 13 -4.96 1.08 -8.71
N VAL A 14 -4.47 2.25 -8.28
CA VAL A 14 -3.13 2.39 -7.70
C VAL A 14 -2.99 1.56 -6.43
N ARG A 15 -3.94 1.68 -5.48
CA ARG A 15 -3.94 0.86 -4.27
C ARG A 15 -4.01 -0.64 -4.58
N THR A 16 -4.84 -1.04 -5.53
CA THR A 16 -4.92 -2.44 -5.98
C THR A 16 -3.57 -2.92 -6.52
N ALA A 17 -2.88 -2.09 -7.29
CA ALA A 17 -1.56 -2.42 -7.82
C ALA A 17 -0.51 -2.55 -6.70
N GLU A 18 -0.45 -1.60 -5.77
CA GLU A 18 0.43 -1.67 -4.59
C GLU A 18 0.20 -2.96 -3.80
N HIS A 19 -1.06 -3.28 -3.51
CA HIS A 19 -1.41 -4.50 -2.79
C HIS A 19 -1.02 -5.78 -3.55
N ALA A 20 -1.24 -5.81 -4.86
CA ALA A 20 -0.87 -6.96 -5.68
C ALA A 20 0.65 -7.19 -5.70
N ILE A 21 1.44 -6.12 -5.71
CA ILE A 21 2.91 -6.21 -5.63
C ILE A 21 3.33 -6.73 -4.25
N ASP A 22 2.74 -6.22 -3.18
CA ASP A 22 3.01 -6.71 -1.81
C ASP A 22 2.70 -8.21 -1.66
N GLN A 23 1.57 -8.67 -2.20
CA GLN A 23 1.23 -10.10 -2.22
C GLN A 23 2.24 -10.92 -3.03
N ALA A 24 2.68 -10.43 -4.20
CA ALA A 24 3.70 -11.11 -4.99
C ALA A 24 5.04 -11.22 -4.24
N MET A 25 5.46 -10.16 -3.55
CA MET A 25 6.67 -10.17 -2.73
C MET A 25 6.57 -11.19 -1.59
N ILE A 26 5.42 -11.29 -0.93
CA ILE A 26 5.16 -12.29 0.12
C ILE A 26 5.30 -13.72 -0.43
N GLU A 27 4.69 -14.02 -1.57
CA GLU A 27 4.77 -15.35 -2.18
C GLU A 27 6.20 -15.72 -2.60
N VAL A 28 6.95 -14.75 -3.14
CA VAL A 28 8.36 -14.96 -3.49
C VAL A 28 9.21 -15.22 -2.25
N CYS A 29 8.99 -14.49 -1.15
CA CYS A 29 9.66 -14.76 0.12
C CYS A 29 9.33 -16.15 0.67
N ARG A 30 8.05 -16.58 0.58
CA ARG A 30 7.63 -17.94 0.97
C ARG A 30 8.37 -18.99 0.14
N LEU A 31 8.47 -18.80 -1.17
CA LEU A 31 9.20 -19.73 -2.04
C LEU A 31 10.68 -19.86 -1.65
N VAL A 32 11.35 -18.75 -1.34
CA VAL A 32 12.75 -18.77 -0.86
C VAL A 32 12.85 -19.54 0.46
N GLN A 33 11.95 -19.24 1.41
CA GLN A 33 11.92 -19.92 2.71
C GLN A 33 11.74 -21.44 2.54
N THR A 34 10.70 -21.87 1.82
CA THR A 34 10.42 -23.30 1.59
C THR A 34 11.58 -24.01 0.90
N SER A 35 12.28 -23.34 -0.03
CA SER A 35 13.45 -23.90 -0.69
C SER A 35 14.62 -24.14 0.28
N LEU A 36 14.84 -23.22 1.22
CA LEU A 36 15.89 -23.33 2.24
C LEU A 36 15.52 -24.37 3.32
N GLU A 37 14.27 -24.39 3.77
CA GLU A 37 13.75 -25.39 4.71
C GLU A 37 13.91 -26.80 4.13
N GLY A 38 13.43 -27.03 2.90
CA GLY A 38 13.55 -28.32 2.23
C GLY A 38 15.00 -28.79 2.07
N ARG A 39 15.95 -27.85 1.89
CA ARG A 39 17.38 -28.16 1.86
C ARG A 39 17.89 -28.68 3.21
N VAL A 40 17.53 -27.99 4.30
CA VAL A 40 17.93 -28.36 5.67
C VAL A 40 17.32 -29.70 6.05
N GLU A 41 16.03 -29.88 5.83
CA GLU A 41 15.29 -31.12 6.12
C GLU A 41 15.86 -32.32 5.37
N SER A 42 16.26 -32.12 4.11
CA SER A 42 16.83 -33.15 3.26
C SER A 42 18.34 -33.37 3.46
N ARG A 43 18.99 -32.61 4.37
CA ARG A 43 20.45 -32.63 4.60
C ARG A 43 21.28 -32.43 3.32
N LEU A 44 20.77 -31.61 2.40
CA LEU A 44 21.44 -31.33 1.14
C LEU A 44 22.56 -30.29 1.34
N ALA A 45 23.60 -30.38 0.52
CA ALA A 45 24.67 -29.39 0.51
C ALA A 45 24.13 -27.99 0.14
N ALA A 46 24.79 -26.94 0.65
CA ALA A 46 24.38 -25.54 0.45
C ALA A 46 24.31 -25.13 -1.03
N GLU A 47 25.14 -25.72 -1.87
CA GLU A 47 25.19 -25.47 -3.31
C GLU A 47 23.96 -26.01 -4.07
N VAL A 48 23.23 -26.97 -3.50
CA VAL A 48 22.08 -27.58 -4.18
C VAL A 48 20.96 -26.55 -4.33
N GLY A 49 20.63 -26.24 -5.59
CA GLY A 49 19.62 -25.25 -5.94
C GLY A 49 20.03 -23.79 -5.72
N GLN A 50 21.31 -23.52 -5.42
CA GLN A 50 21.80 -22.17 -5.11
C GLN A 50 21.49 -21.16 -6.23
N SER A 51 21.80 -21.47 -7.49
CA SER A 51 21.53 -20.57 -8.61
C SER A 51 20.04 -20.31 -8.83
N ALA A 52 19.17 -21.27 -8.52
CA ALA A 52 17.72 -21.05 -8.59
C ALA A 52 17.27 -20.05 -7.52
N ILE A 53 17.78 -20.16 -6.28
CA ILE A 53 17.50 -19.21 -5.20
C ILE A 53 18.02 -17.81 -5.57
N GLU A 54 19.20 -17.71 -6.18
CA GLU A 54 19.75 -16.43 -6.66
C GLU A 54 18.83 -15.76 -7.69
N HIS A 55 18.31 -16.51 -8.67
CA HIS A 55 17.34 -15.98 -9.63
C HIS A 55 16.05 -15.50 -8.97
N ILE A 56 15.55 -16.23 -7.97
CA ILE A 56 14.33 -15.85 -7.23
C ILE A 56 14.57 -14.56 -6.43
N ILE A 57 15.70 -14.47 -5.73
CA ILE A 57 16.08 -13.26 -4.96
C ILE A 57 16.28 -12.06 -5.88
N ALA A 58 16.90 -12.25 -7.05
CA ALA A 58 17.02 -11.18 -8.04
C ALA A 58 15.63 -10.69 -8.50
N GLY A 59 14.68 -11.61 -8.74
CA GLY A 59 13.29 -11.28 -9.04
C GLY A 59 12.58 -10.51 -7.92
N LEU A 60 12.81 -10.89 -6.65
CA LEU A 60 12.30 -10.14 -5.49
C LEU A 60 12.83 -8.69 -5.47
N GLY A 61 14.11 -8.51 -5.80
CA GLY A 61 14.69 -7.17 -5.96
C GLY A 61 13.99 -6.33 -7.03
N GLN A 62 13.61 -6.95 -8.15
CA GLN A 62 12.83 -6.26 -9.19
C GLN A 62 11.42 -5.89 -8.72
N LEU A 63 10.75 -6.76 -7.96
CA LEU A 63 9.44 -6.44 -7.36
C LEU A 63 9.55 -5.25 -6.40
N ALA A 64 10.62 -5.17 -5.60
CA ALA A 64 10.85 -4.03 -4.72
C ALA A 64 11.04 -2.72 -5.52
N ALA A 65 11.75 -2.76 -6.65
CA ALA A 65 11.92 -1.61 -7.54
C ALA A 65 10.59 -1.18 -8.20
N VAL A 66 9.77 -2.15 -8.63
CA VAL A 66 8.41 -1.88 -9.16
C VAL A 66 7.55 -1.22 -8.09
N ARG A 67 7.55 -1.76 -6.86
CA ARG A 67 6.81 -1.18 -5.73
C ARG A 67 7.20 0.27 -5.48
N ALA A 68 8.50 0.55 -5.41
CA ALA A 68 9.01 1.91 -5.20
C ALA A 68 8.52 2.87 -6.30
N SER A 69 8.54 2.42 -7.56
CA SER A 69 8.09 3.21 -8.71
C SER A 69 6.58 3.48 -8.66
N VAL A 70 5.77 2.49 -8.27
CA VAL A 70 4.32 2.65 -8.13
C VAL A 70 3.96 3.60 -6.99
N VAL A 71 4.64 3.51 -5.85
CA VAL A 71 4.44 4.42 -4.70
C VAL A 71 4.83 5.85 -5.06
N ALA A 72 5.93 6.05 -5.80
CA ALA A 72 6.31 7.37 -6.29
C ALA A 72 5.22 7.94 -7.23
N GLY A 73 4.75 7.13 -8.19
CA GLY A 73 3.65 7.53 -9.08
C GLY A 73 2.33 7.82 -8.33
N HIS A 74 2.06 7.11 -7.22
CA HIS A 74 0.92 7.42 -6.35
C HIS A 74 1.05 8.83 -5.73
N ALA A 75 2.23 9.20 -5.23
CA ALA A 75 2.47 10.53 -4.68
C ALA A 75 2.29 11.64 -5.74
N ASP A 76 2.77 11.40 -6.96
CA ASP A 76 2.58 12.34 -8.07
C ASP A 76 1.10 12.50 -8.42
N LEU A 77 0.34 11.40 -8.46
CA LEU A 77 -1.10 11.44 -8.71
C LEU A 77 -1.89 12.13 -7.60
N ALA A 78 -1.45 12.03 -6.34
CA ALA A 78 -2.05 12.78 -5.24
C ALA A 78 -1.88 14.29 -5.45
N THR A 79 -0.69 14.73 -5.88
CA THR A 79 -0.42 16.13 -6.21
C THR A 79 -1.36 16.63 -7.32
N VAL A 80 -1.51 15.86 -8.40
CA VAL A 80 -2.43 16.19 -9.51
C VAL A 80 -3.88 16.29 -9.04
N ALA A 81 -4.29 15.45 -8.10
CA ALA A 81 -5.65 15.47 -7.59
C ALA A 81 -5.94 16.71 -6.74
N ASP A 82 -4.97 17.13 -5.91
CA ASP A 82 -5.05 18.36 -5.12
C ASP A 82 -5.15 19.60 -6.03
N ASP A 83 -4.31 19.69 -7.07
CA ASP A 83 -4.31 20.79 -8.06
C ASP A 83 -5.66 20.94 -8.79
N HIS A 84 -6.38 19.82 -8.96
CA HIS A 84 -7.67 19.78 -9.64
C HIS A 84 -8.89 19.72 -8.71
N GLY A 85 -8.69 19.82 -7.40
CA GLY A 85 -9.77 19.73 -6.41
C GLY A 85 -10.57 18.42 -6.47
N ILE A 86 -9.92 17.34 -6.91
CA ILE A 86 -10.51 16.00 -6.93
C ILE A 86 -10.37 15.47 -5.50
N GLY A 87 -11.48 15.12 -4.84
CA GLY A 87 -11.46 14.59 -3.48
C GLY A 87 -10.60 13.32 -3.38
N TRP A 88 -9.34 13.50 -3.01
CA TRP A 88 -8.29 12.50 -2.92
C TRP A 88 -7.83 12.46 -1.45
N ARG A 89 -7.87 11.29 -0.82
CA ARG A 89 -7.29 11.11 0.51
C ARG A 89 -6.41 9.86 0.52
N MET A 90 -5.26 9.97 1.18
CA MET A 90 -4.20 8.95 1.24
C MET A 90 -4.67 7.60 1.83
N ASP A 91 -5.76 7.62 2.60
CA ASP A 91 -6.41 6.48 3.24
C ASP A 91 -7.47 5.80 2.35
N GLY A 92 -7.70 6.27 1.12
CA GLY A 92 -8.87 5.87 0.34
C GLY A 92 -10.11 6.54 0.93
N MET A 93 -11.32 6.22 0.45
CA MET A 93 -12.52 6.90 0.91
C MET A 93 -12.71 6.75 2.42
N GLY A 94 -12.33 7.76 3.20
CA GLY A 94 -13.11 8.12 4.37
C GLY A 94 -14.43 8.67 3.84
N GLU A 95 -15.52 7.92 4.03
CA GLU A 95 -16.80 8.55 4.29
C GLU A 95 -16.54 9.78 5.16
N SER A 96 -17.12 10.94 4.83
CA SER A 96 -16.98 12.11 5.70
C SER A 96 -17.23 11.66 7.13
N LYS A 97 -16.18 11.69 7.96
CA LYS A 97 -16.41 11.94 9.37
C LYS A 97 -17.02 13.32 9.36
N THR A 98 -18.34 13.38 9.40
CA THR A 98 -19.05 14.51 9.95
C THR A 98 -18.41 14.72 11.31
N ASP A 99 -17.42 15.61 11.41
CA ASP A 99 -17.23 16.35 12.63
C ASP A 99 -18.46 17.26 12.68
N PRO A 100 -19.43 17.00 13.58
CA PRO A 100 -20.31 18.08 13.93
C PRO A 100 -19.37 19.11 14.57
N LYS A 101 -19.19 20.26 13.91
CA LYS A 101 -18.72 21.45 14.60
C LYS A 101 -19.60 21.59 15.83
N VAL A 102 -19.08 21.21 16.99
CA VAL A 102 -19.71 21.50 18.27
C VAL A 102 -19.58 23.01 18.43
N THR A 103 -20.56 23.73 17.88
CA THR A 103 -20.89 25.08 18.30
C THR A 103 -21.48 24.98 19.69
N ALA A 104 -20.62 24.82 20.69
CA ALA A 104 -21.01 25.11 22.07
C ALA A 104 -20.73 26.60 22.29
N SER A 105 -21.76 27.41 22.05
CA SER A 105 -21.90 28.71 22.70
C SER A 105 -21.83 28.48 24.21
N LEU A 106 -20.74 28.93 24.84
CA LEU A 106 -20.62 28.94 26.28
C LEU A 106 -21.49 30.07 26.84
N ASP A 107 -22.78 29.78 27.05
CA ASP A 107 -23.64 30.57 27.93
C ASP A 107 -23.29 30.22 29.39
N VAL A 108 -22.44 31.07 29.95
CA VAL A 108 -22.54 31.70 31.27
C VAL A 108 -23.66 31.18 32.22
N VAL A 109 -23.21 30.61 33.35
CA VAL A 109 -23.78 30.68 34.73
C VAL A 109 -24.87 29.69 35.20
N LYS A 110 -24.47 28.85 36.18
CA LYS A 110 -25.04 28.62 37.55
C LYS A 110 -24.33 27.39 38.15
N LEU A 111 -23.33 27.50 39.02
CA LEU A 111 -23.33 27.82 40.46
C LEU A 111 -24.34 27.02 41.32
N ALA A 112 -23.78 26.35 42.35
CA ALA A 112 -24.39 25.64 43.50
C ALA A 112 -24.87 24.20 43.22
N ALA A 113 -24.55 23.18 44.03
CA ALA A 113 -23.95 23.09 45.37
C ALA A 113 -23.22 21.75 45.52
#